data_AF-A0A519T8R7-F1
#
_entry.id   AF-A0A519T8R7-F1
#
_cell.length_a   1.000
_cell.length_b   1.000
_cell.length_c   1.000
_cell.angle_alpha   90.00
_cell.angle_beta   90.00
_cell.angle_gamma   90.00
#
_symmetry.space_group_name_H-M   'P 1'
#
loop_
_entity.id
_entity.type
_entity.pdbx_description
1 polymer ?
#
loop_
_entity_poly.entity_id
_entity_poly.type
_entity_poly.pdbx_seq_one_letter_code
_entity_poly.pdbx_strand_id
1 'polypeptide(L)' 'MSPQAASEGRQTRRPFTRADYTYLAQHYAHATAAACATALGRTVGSLRSFLHDHPELHKQGKV' A
#
# COMPACT_ATOMS: atom_id res chain seq x y z
N MET A 1 -37.38 5.39 -14.99
CA MET A 1 -36.92 4.23 -14.20
C MET A 1 -35.40 4.27 -14.15
N SER A 2 -34.87 4.32 -12.92
CA SER A 2 -33.47 4.13 -12.50
C SER A 2 -32.41 5.20 -12.88
N PRO A 3 -32.12 6.15 -11.98
CA PRO A 3 -30.81 6.81 -11.95
C PRO A 3 -29.77 5.79 -11.46
N GLN A 4 -28.85 5.39 -12.33
CA GLN A 4 -27.75 4.50 -11.95
C GLN A 4 -26.80 5.29 -11.04
N ALA A 5 -26.94 5.01 -9.75
CA ALA A 5 -26.21 5.66 -8.67
C ALA A 5 -24.71 5.64 -8.95
N ALA A 6 -24.12 6.85 -8.95
CA ALA A 6 -22.71 7.10 -8.83
C ALA A 6 -22.15 6.27 -7.66
N SER A 7 -21.57 5.11 -8.00
CA SER A 7 -20.77 4.34 -7.07
C SER A 7 -19.34 4.88 -7.12
N GLU A 8 -19.21 6.19 -6.88
CA GLU A 8 -17.97 6.77 -6.41
C GLU A 8 -17.80 6.32 -4.96
N GLY A 9 -17.50 5.03 -4.81
CA GLY A 9 -17.02 4.51 -3.55
C GLY A 9 -15.75 5.29 -3.24
N ARG A 10 -15.86 6.32 -2.37
CA ARG A 10 -14.74 6.82 -1.59
C ARG A 10 -13.93 5.60 -1.26
N GLN A 11 -12.72 5.48 -1.81
CA GLN A 11 -11.82 4.39 -1.47
C GLN A 11 -11.58 4.53 0.04
N THR A 12 -12.45 3.88 0.82
CA THR A 12 -12.40 3.86 2.27
C THR A 12 -11.02 3.37 2.57
N ARG A 13 -10.23 4.19 3.25
CA ARG A 13 -8.83 3.94 3.60
C ARG A 13 -8.73 2.53 4.17
N ARG A 14 -8.50 1.53 3.31
CA ARG A 14 -8.39 0.15 3.77
C ARG A 14 -7.11 0.16 4.60
N PRO A 15 -7.15 -0.22 5.89
CA PRO A 15 -5.94 -0.29 6.68
C PRO A 15 -4.95 -1.24 6.01
N PHE A 16 -3.65 -0.97 6.16
CA PHE A 16 -2.64 -1.95 5.80
C PHE A 16 -2.78 -3.15 6.72
N THR A 17 -2.91 -4.34 6.14
CA THR A 17 -3.01 -5.58 6.90
C THR A 17 -1.63 -6.17 7.14
N ARG A 18 -1.55 -7.17 8.02
CA ARG A 18 -0.31 -7.93 8.24
C ARG A 18 0.19 -8.62 6.97
N ALA A 19 -0.70 -8.99 6.05
CA ALA A 19 -0.34 -9.54 4.75
C ALA A 19 0.36 -8.48 3.87
N ASP A 20 -0.18 -7.26 3.82
CA ASP A 20 0.47 -6.14 3.12
C ASP A 20 1.85 -5.85 3.72
N TYR A 21 1.97 -5.86 5.05
CA TYR A 21 3.26 -5.69 5.73
C TYR A 21 4.25 -6.78 5.35
N THR A 22 3.82 -8.04 5.34
CA THR A 22 4.69 -9.18 4.99
C THR A 22 5.15 -9.11 3.53
N TYR A 23 4.26 -8.71 2.63
CA TYR A 23 4.59 -8.47 1.23
C TYR A 23 5.62 -7.34 1.09
N LEU A 24 5.40 -6.21 1.77
CA LEU A 24 6.35 -5.10 1.78
C LEU A 24 7.69 -5.51 2.38
N ALA A 25 7.71 -6.23 3.50
CA ALA A 25 8.95 -6.70 4.12
C ALA A 25 9.81 -7.56 3.16
N GLN A 26 9.17 -8.43 2.37
CA GLN A 26 9.87 -9.32 1.44
C GLN A 26 10.24 -8.65 0.11
N HIS A 27 9.35 -7.82 -0.43
CA HIS A 27 9.52 -7.25 -1.77
C HIS A 27 10.12 -5.83 -1.76
N TYR A 28 9.90 -5.02 -0.71
CA TYR A 28 10.37 -3.63 -0.66
C TYR A 28 11.90 -3.52 -0.58
N ALA A 29 12.59 -4.56 -0.15
CA ALA A 29 14.06 -4.65 -0.22
C ALA A 29 14.58 -4.61 -1.67
N HIS A 30 13.82 -5.19 -2.61
CA HIS A 30 14.23 -5.35 -4.01
C HIS A 30 13.37 -4.56 -5.00
N ALA A 31 12.23 -4.01 -4.57
CA ALA A 31 11.27 -3.30 -5.40
C ALA A 31 11.02 -1.89 -4.88
N THR A 32 10.67 -0.99 -5.80
CA THR A 32 10.36 0.40 -5.46
C THR A 32 8.97 0.52 -4.83
N ALA A 33 8.77 1.57 -4.02
CA ALA A 33 7.47 1.94 -3.46
C ALA A 33 6.35 1.99 -4.52
N ALA A 34 6.66 2.44 -5.74
CA ALA A 34 5.70 2.48 -6.83
C ALA A 34 5.24 1.08 -7.27
N ALA A 35 6.19 0.13 -7.43
CA ALA A 35 5.87 -1.24 -7.82
C ALA A 35 5.04 -1.96 -6.74
N CYS A 36 5.41 -1.78 -5.46
CA CYS A 36 4.65 -2.36 -4.35
C CYS A 36 3.25 -1.74 -4.23
N ALA A 37 3.11 -0.43 -4.42
CA ALA A 37 1.81 0.23 -4.43
C ALA A 37 0.92 -0.31 -5.54
N THR A 38 1.44 -0.48 -6.76
CA THR A 38 0.71 -1.10 -7.87
C THR A 38 0.31 -2.54 -7.56
N ALA A 39 1.22 -3.36 -7.02
CA ALA A 39 0.94 -4.75 -6.65
C ALA A 39 -0.14 -4.88 -5.57
N LEU A 40 -0.14 -3.96 -4.59
CA LEU A 40 -1.13 -3.93 -3.50
C LEU A 40 -2.44 -3.20 -3.90
N GLY A 41 -2.52 -2.66 -5.11
CA GLY A 41 -3.67 -1.85 -5.56
C GLY A 41 -3.84 -0.56 -4.74
N ARG A 42 -2.73 0.02 -4.27
CA ARG A 42 -2.67 1.22 -3.44
C ARG A 42 -1.99 2.37 -4.16
N THR A 43 -2.16 3.57 -3.62
CA THR A 43 -1.43 4.74 -4.06
C THR A 43 -0.07 4.80 -3.40
N VAL A 44 0.93 5.28 -4.15
CA VAL A 44 2.29 5.49 -3.64
C VAL A 44 2.30 6.44 -2.44
N GLY A 45 1.43 7.46 -2.43
CA GLY A 45 1.30 8.37 -1.30
C GLY A 45 0.86 7.66 -0.01
N SER A 46 -0.15 6.80 -0.09
CA SER A 46 -0.61 6.02 1.07
C SER A 46 0.45 5.02 1.54
N LEU A 47 1.17 4.41 0.59
CA LEU A 47 2.29 3.52 0.91
C LEU A 47 3.42 4.27 1.61
N ARG A 48 3.77 5.46 1.13
CA ARG A 48 4.85 6.28 1.68
C ARG A 48 4.53 6.76 3.09
N SER A 49 3.27 7.14 3.37
CA SER A 49 2.82 7.43 4.74
C SER A 49 2.93 6.22 5.65
N PHE A 50 2.58 5.03 5.16
CA PHE A 50 2.71 3.79 5.93
C PHE A 50 4.19 3.42 6.20
N LEU A 51 5.05 3.50 5.19
CA LEU A 51 6.48 3.24 5.31
C LEU A 51 7.19 4.25 6.23
N HIS A 52 6.67 5.48 6.31
CA HIS A 52 7.15 6.49 7.25
C HIS A 52 6.81 6.12 8.71
N ASP A 53 5.62 5.58 8.95
CA ASP A 53 5.18 5.11 10.27
C ASP A 53 5.87 3.79 10.67
N HIS A 54 6.26 2.97 9.68
CA HIS A 54 6.93 1.68 9.86
C HIS A 54 8.38 1.68 9.33
N PRO A 55 9.33 2.35 10.01
CA PRO A 55 10.73 2.41 9.59
C PRO A 55 11.44 1.05 9.63
N GLU A 56 10.85 0.05 10.28
CA GLU A 56 11.33 -1.34 10.31
C GLU A 56 11.43 -1.93 8.90
N LEU A 57 10.49 -1.58 8.02
CA LEU A 57 10.48 -1.99 6.61
C LEU A 57 11.64 -1.34 5.82
N HIS A 58 12.13 -0.17 6.24
CA HIS A 58 13.33 0.45 5.65
C HIS A 58 14.63 -0.22 6.10
N LYS A 59 14.67 -0.82 7.30
CA LYS A 59 15.88 -1.48 7.82
C LYS A 59 16.12 -2.85 7.19
N GLN A 60 15.07 -3.58 6.80
CA GLN A 60 15.20 -4.92 6.20
C GLN A 60 15.75 -4.93 4.77
N GLY A 61 15.62 -3.83 4.02
CA GLY A 61 16.25 -3.70 2.69
C GLY A 61 17.76 -3.44 2.72
N LYS A 62 18.38 -3.41 3.91
CA LYS A 62 19.79 -3.14 4.11
C LYS A 62 20.46 -4.38 4.73
N VAL A 63 20.53 -5.46 3.95
CA VAL A 63 21.40 -6.62 4.21
C VAL A 63 22.46 -6.71 3.12
#